data_AF-A0AA40ED14-F1
#
_entry.id   AF-A0AA40ED14-F1
#
_cell.length_a   1.000
_cell.length_b   1.000
_cell.length_c   1.000
_cell.angle_alpha   90.00
_cell.angle_beta   90.00
_cell.angle_gamma   90.00
#
_symmetry.space_group_name_H-M   'P 1'
#
loop_
_entity.id
_entity.type
_entity.pdbx_description
1 polymer ?
#
loop_
_entity_poly.entity_id
_entity_poly.type
_entity_poly.pdbx_seq_one_letter_code
_entity_poly.pdbx_strand_id
1 'polypeptide(L)' 'MAIYDIGETVVYRGADGSESVGIIDSVVEPLTDTASAAYEVQDIKTGHMIHIYETRILGINDYHF' A
#
# COMPACT_ATOMS: atom_id res chain seq x y z
N MET A 1 -13.07 7.59 -1.39
CA MET A 1 -12.90 7.04 -2.76
C MET A 1 -11.56 6.34 -2.75
N ALA A 2 -11.47 5.07 -3.13
CA ALA A 2 -10.20 4.35 -3.13
C ALA A 2 -9.25 4.98 -4.16
N ILE A 3 -7.99 5.19 -3.76
CA ILE A 3 -6.96 5.78 -4.61
C ILE A 3 -6.32 4.70 -5.50
N TYR A 4 -6.24 3.47 -4.99
CA TYR A 4 -5.65 2.31 -5.65
C TYR A 4 -6.67 1.16 -5.75
N ASP A 5 -6.61 0.41 -6.84
CA ASP A 5 -7.51 -0.71 -7.10
C ASP A 5 -6.93 -2.05 -6.60
N ILE A 6 -7.82 -3.01 -6.33
CA ILE A 6 -7.42 -4.38 -5.99
C ILE A 6 -6.67 -5.01 -7.18
N GLY A 7 -5.56 -5.68 -6.89
CA GLY A 7 -4.65 -6.24 -7.88
C GLY A 7 -3.60 -5.25 -8.39
N GLU A 8 -3.67 -3.97 -7.99
CA GLU A 8 -2.67 -2.99 -8.36
C GLU A 8 -1.36 -3.24 -7.59
N THR A 9 -0.24 -3.23 -8.31
CA THR A 9 1.08 -3.27 -7.70
C THR A 9 1.43 -1.86 -7.20
N VAL A 10 1.94 -1.75 -5.97
CA VAL A 10 2.31 -0.48 -5.35
C VAL A 10 3.69 -0.57 -4.70
N VAL A 11 4.43 0.54 -4.67
CA VAL A 11 5.57 0.73 -3.77
C VAL A 11 5.05 1.33 -2.48
N TYR A 12 5.46 0.77 -1.35
CA TYR A 12 5.06 1.26 -0.04
C TYR A 12 6.25 1.36 0.91
N ARG A 13 6.12 2.25 1.90
CA ARG A 13 7.14 2.45 2.94
C ARG A 13 6.77 1.71 4.23
N GLY A 14 7.62 0.78 4.64
CA GLY A 14 7.52 -0.01 5.87
C GLY A 14 7.72 0.82 7.14
N ALA A 15 7.47 0.21 8.29
CA ALA A 15 7.60 0.86 9.60
C ALA A 15 9.04 1.25 9.95
N ASP A 16 10.03 0.54 9.40
CA ASP A 16 11.46 0.80 9.49
C ASP A 16 11.95 1.85 8.47
N GLY A 17 11.04 2.41 7.65
CA GLY A 17 11.35 3.35 6.58
C GLY A 17 11.86 2.69 5.30
N SER A 18 11.98 1.36 5.26
CA SER A 18 12.36 0.63 4.06
C SER A 18 11.25 0.67 3.01
N GLU A 19 11.62 0.63 1.74
CA GLU A 19 10.67 0.57 0.63
C GLU A 19 10.54 -0.86 0.14
N SER A 20 9.30 -1.30 -0.01
CA SER A 20 8.93 -2.62 -0.50
C SER A 20 7.89 -2.49 -1.61
N VAL A 21 7.74 -3.56 -2.39
CA VAL A 21 6.73 -3.65 -3.44
C VAL A 21 5.68 -4.66 -2.97
N GLY A 22 4.42 -4.32 -3.15
CA GLY A 22 3.31 -5.20 -2.82
C GLY A 22 2.16 -5.07 -3.79
N ILE A 23 1.19 -5.97 -3.67
CA ILE A 23 -0.04 -5.96 -4.47
C ILE A 23 -1.19 -5.66 -3.52
N ILE A 24 -2.07 -4.73 -3.89
CA ILE A 24 -3.29 -4.43 -3.14
C ILE A 24 -4.20 -5.65 -3.22
N ASP A 25 -4.44 -6.30 -2.08
CA ASP A 25 -5.36 -7.42 -1.98
C ASP A 25 -6.79 -6.93 -1.70
N SER A 26 -6.92 -6.00 -0.75
CA SER A 26 -8.21 -5.52 -0.27
C SER A 26 -8.14 -4.04 0.13
N VAL A 27 -9.25 -3.32 -0.08
CA VAL A 27 -9.44 -1.95 0.42
C VAL A 27 -10.25 -2.02 1.71
N VAL A 28 -9.75 -1.39 2.78
CA VAL A 28 -10.35 -1.45 4.11
C VAL A 28 -10.62 -0.05 4.66
N GLU A 29 -11.52 0.04 5.63
CA GLU A 29 -11.81 1.32 6.29
C GLU A 29 -10.59 1.77 7.12
N PRO A 30 -10.17 3.05 6.99
CA PRO A 30 -9.07 3.57 7.78
C PRO A 30 -9.46 3.64 9.27
N LEU A 31 -8.60 3.09 10.13
CA LEU A 31 -8.79 3.14 11.58
C LEU A 31 -8.42 4.51 12.20
N THR A 32 -8.00 5.47 11.38
CA THR A 32 -7.52 6.78 11.79
C THR A 32 -8.16 7.87 10.96
N ASP A 33 -8.56 8.99 11.58
CA ASP A 33 -9.14 10.15 10.90
C ASP A 33 -8.16 10.87 9.94
N THR A 34 -6.87 10.54 9.99
CA THR A 34 -5.84 11.18 9.17
C THR A 34 -5.63 10.52 7.81
N ALA A 35 -6.27 9.37 7.56
CA ALA A 35 -6.16 8.65 6.29
C ALA A 35 -7.54 8.55 5.64
N SER A 36 -7.61 8.83 4.34
CA SER A 36 -8.84 8.72 3.55
C SER A 36 -9.11 7.29 3.11
N ALA A 37 -8.05 6.46 3.04
CA ALA A 37 -8.12 5.06 2.69
C ALA A 37 -7.01 4.23 3.37
N ALA A 38 -7.31 2.96 3.60
CA ALA A 38 -6.36 1.94 4.04
C ALA A 38 -6.48 0.69 3.16
N TYR A 39 -5.39 -0.07 3.08
CA TYR A 39 -5.26 -1.21 2.17
C TYR A 39 -4.58 -2.37 2.89
N GLU A 40 -5.00 -3.58 2.54
CA GLU A 40 -4.23 -4.79 2.80
C GLU A 40 -3.36 -5.08 1.58
N VAL A 41 -2.05 -5.08 1.80
CA VAL A 41 -1.04 -5.26 0.75
C VAL A 41 -0.31 -6.57 1.00
N GLN A 42 -0.26 -7.42 -0.02
CA GLN A 42 0.60 -8.60 -0.02
C GLN A 42 2.00 -8.20 -0.49
N ASP A 43 3.01 -8.28 0.37
CA ASP A 43 4.41 -8.04 -0.01
C ASP A 43 4.90 -9.14 -0.97
N ILE A 44 5.45 -8.75 -2.12
CA ILE A 44 5.82 -9.72 -3.16
C ILE A 44 7.06 -10.55 -2.81
N LYS A 45 7.91 -10.08 -1.89
CA LYS A 45 9.16 -10.76 -1.51
C LYS A 45 8.91 -11.82 -0.45
N THR A 46 8.04 -11.51 0.50
CA THR A 46 7.79 -12.31 1.71
C THR A 46 6.45 -13.04 1.65
N GLY A 47 5.52 -12.58 0.82
CA GLY A 47 4.14 -13.08 0.74
C GLY A 47 3.27 -12.68 1.93
N HIS A 48 3.78 -11.85 2.84
CA HIS A 48 3.07 -11.43 4.05
C HIS A 48 2.02 -10.36 3.74
N MET A 49 0.88 -10.45 4.43
CA MET A 49 -0.16 -9.43 4.39
C MET A 49 0.18 -8.30 5.36
N ILE A 50 0.08 -7.06 4.87
CA ILE A 50 0.45 -5.86 5.61
C ILE A 50 -0.66 -4.84 5.47
N HIS A 51 -1.10 -4.30 6.60
CA HIS A 51 -2.04 -3.18 6.62
C HIS A 51 -1.27 -1.87 6.41
N ILE A 52 -1.64 -1.10 5.40
CA ILE A 52 -0.99 0.15 5.06
C ILE A 52 -1.98 1.27 4.73
N TYR A 53 -1.69 2.46 5.25
CA TYR A 53 -2.44 3.67 4.93
C TYR A 53 -1.96 4.26 3.61
N GLU A 54 -2.87 4.91 2.88
CA GLU A 54 -2.56 5.59 1.61
C GLU A 54 -1.34 6.52 1.68
N THR A 55 -1.13 7.18 2.82
CA THR A 55 -0.02 8.13 3.04
C THR A 55 1.37 7.50 3.00
N ARG A 56 1.44 6.16 3.06
CA ARG A 56 2.68 5.38 2.97
C ARG A 56 2.85 4.68 1.63
N ILE A 57 1.87 4.78 0.74
CA ILE A 57 1.99 4.29 -0.64
C ILE A 57 2.63 5.42 -1.47
N LEU A 58 3.71 5.09 -2.15
CA LEU A 58 4.47 6.04 -2.97
C LEU A 58 3.99 6.04 -4.44
N GLY A 59 3.23 5.02 -4.84
CA GLY A 59 2.77 4.81 -6.21
C GLY A 59 3.90 4.32 -7.14
N ILE A 60 3.55 3.49 -8.14
CA ILE A 60 4.50 3.05 -9.17
C ILE A 60 4.65 4.11 -10.28
N ASN A 61 3.62 4.95 -10.48
CA ASN A 61 3.61 5.94 -11.55
C ASN A 61 4.64 7.07 -11.40
N ASP A 62 5.30 7.20 -10.24
CA ASP A 62 6.41 8.14 -10.00
C ASP A 62 7.81 7.52 -10.28
N TYR A 63 7.90 6.19 -10.45
CA TYR A 63 9.14 5.50 -10.80
C TYR A 63 9.25 5.32 -12.31
N HIS A 64 10.01 6.20 -12.96
CA HIS A 64 10.50 5.96 -14.31
C HIS A 64 11.65 4.92 -14.25
N PHE A 65 11.38 3.68 -14.69
CA PHE A 65 12.41 2.66 -14.92
C PHE A 65 13.20 2.94 -16.20
#